data_AF-A0AAV8ZT33-F1
#
_entry.id   AF-A0AAV8ZT33-F1
#
_cell.length_a   1.000
_cell.length_b   1.000
_cell.length_c   1.000
_cell.angle_alpha   90.00
_cell.angle_beta   90.00
_cell.angle_gamma   90.00
#
_symmetry.space_group_name_H-M   'P 1'
#
loop_
_entity.id
_entity.type
_entity.pdbx_description
1 polymer ?
#
loop_
_entity_poly.entity_id
_entity_poly.type
_entity_poly.pdbx_seq_one_letter_code
_entity_poly.pdbx_strand_id
1 'polypeptide(L)'
;MRHTSENLALELRKVTTEWGIKDKIILAVSDNAANIVSAIKSVGWKQLGCVAHTINLTVKDGLKNDDIQTIINKVKEIYQENQNKPVPLKLILEVSTRWNSTFYMLQRFIELEEAIKSTVAILEKELPILTAGEWKTIKELCKILRPFEDATKTISGEKYCTASLVIPICNGIRKTLLNLSKNQFSELIKNILEILRSTFEERLGNVENSNTLSISTFLCPKFKQMGFSNDTTANSVKQKIINMIAAKITIKTKEDQEKMTTSKAVTADNADTKNIDDGNDEEEISIWSDFDKKFAANQPKGSSTSRAIIEKQRYMEEDIIPRDSDSFLWWQQHKQILPHLSQVAQERLLKFSNEEH
;
A
#
# COMPACT_ATOMS: atom_id res chain seq x y z
N MET A 1 -26.62 17.00 6.60
CA MET A 1 -25.42 17.85 6.48
C MET A 1 -25.03 17.88 5.00
N ARG A 2 -24.89 19.04 4.34
CA ARG A 2 -24.54 19.07 2.90
C ARG A 2 -23.07 18.65 2.75
N HIS A 3 -22.78 17.64 1.94
CA HIS A 3 -21.41 17.14 1.66
C HIS A 3 -20.62 18.09 0.74
N THR A 4 -20.53 19.39 1.06
CA THR A 4 -19.72 20.35 0.32
C THR A 4 -18.25 20.24 0.75
N SER A 5 -17.34 20.71 -0.10
CA SER A 5 -15.90 20.75 0.18
C SER A 5 -15.58 21.53 1.45
N GLU A 6 -16.28 22.64 1.71
CA GLU A 6 -16.03 23.52 2.85
C GLU A 6 -16.43 22.84 4.15
N ASN A 7 -17.60 22.20 4.18
CA ASN A 7 -18.08 21.48 5.37
C ASN A 7 -17.16 20.31 5.72
N LEU A 8 -16.72 19.55 4.70
CA LEU A 8 -15.76 18.47 4.89
C LEU A 8 -14.42 18.99 5.43
N ALA A 9 -13.90 20.09 4.89
CA ALA A 9 -12.65 20.68 5.34
C ALA A 9 -12.73 21.22 6.79
N LEU A 10 -13.89 21.75 7.18
CA LEU A 10 -14.15 22.21 8.55
C LEU A 10 -14.14 21.02 9.51
N GLU A 11 -14.83 19.93 9.16
CA GLU A 11 -14.86 18.73 10.01
C GLU A 11 -13.48 18.07 10.12
N LEU A 12 -12.73 17.96 9.01
CA LEU A 12 -11.36 17.44 9.02
C LEU A 12 -10.45 18.24 9.97
N ARG A 13 -10.54 19.57 9.95
CA ARG A 13 -9.77 20.44 10.87
C ARG A 13 -10.22 20.28 12.31
N LYS A 14 -11.52 20.20 12.54
CA LYS A 14 -12.10 20.03 13.87
C LYS A 14 -11.62 18.72 14.52
N VAL A 15 -11.83 17.59 13.85
CA VAL A 15 -11.44 16.26 14.36
C VAL A 15 -9.93 16.18 14.62
N THR A 16 -9.10 16.66 13.69
CA THR A 16 -7.65 16.62 13.88
C THR A 16 -7.13 17.56 14.96
N THR A 17 -7.86 18.64 15.26
CA THR A 17 -7.57 19.53 16.39
C THR A 17 -7.97 18.87 17.70
N GLU A 18 -9.17 18.30 17.78
CA GLU A 18 -9.66 17.55 18.96
C GLU A 18 -8.72 16.42 19.34
N TRP A 19 -8.14 15.73 18.36
CA TRP A 19 -7.21 14.62 18.57
C TRP A 19 -5.75 15.06 18.75
N GLY A 20 -5.42 16.37 18.64
CA GLY A 20 -4.06 16.88 18.78
C GLY A 20 -3.08 16.36 17.71
N ILE A 21 -3.58 16.09 16.50
CA ILE A 21 -2.81 15.52 15.38
C ILE A 21 -2.78 16.40 14.13
N LYS A 22 -3.32 17.63 14.19
CA LYS A 22 -3.41 18.57 13.07
C LYS A 22 -2.11 18.68 12.26
N ASP A 23 -0.97 18.84 12.94
CA ASP A 23 0.35 19.03 12.30
C ASP A 23 1.10 17.70 12.06
N LYS A 24 0.47 16.56 12.35
CA LYS A 24 1.03 15.21 12.21
C LYS A 24 0.51 14.48 10.97
N ILE A 25 -0.45 15.06 10.24
CA ILE A 25 -1.03 14.46 9.04
C ILE A 25 -0.07 14.59 7.86
N ILE A 26 0.47 13.46 7.40
CA ILE A 26 1.40 13.39 6.27
C ILE A 26 0.72 13.06 4.94
N LEU A 27 -0.43 12.38 4.98
CA LEU A 27 -1.15 11.88 3.82
C LEU A 27 -2.60 11.58 4.21
N ALA A 28 -3.55 11.94 3.35
CA ALA A 28 -4.94 11.51 3.42
C ALA A 28 -5.28 10.63 2.21
N VAL A 29 -5.96 9.51 2.46
CA VAL A 29 -6.46 8.61 1.41
C VAL A 29 -7.98 8.81 1.28
N SER A 30 -8.48 8.94 0.05
CA SER A 30 -9.92 9.09 -0.19
C SER A 30 -10.38 8.40 -1.48
N ASP A 31 -11.69 8.25 -1.66
CA ASP A 31 -12.34 7.60 -2.82
C ASP A 31 -12.28 8.42 -4.14
N ASN A 32 -11.52 9.51 -4.16
CA ASN A 32 -11.40 10.45 -5.29
C ASN A 32 -12.67 11.26 -5.61
N ALA A 33 -13.71 11.26 -4.75
CA ALA A 33 -14.84 12.15 -4.96
C ALA A 33 -14.40 13.62 -4.91
N ALA A 34 -14.89 14.44 -5.85
CA ALA A 34 -14.42 15.82 -6.05
C ALA A 34 -14.48 16.66 -4.77
N ASN A 35 -15.54 16.51 -3.99
CA ASN A 35 -15.76 17.30 -2.77
C ASN A 35 -14.72 16.98 -1.69
N ILE A 36 -14.40 15.69 -1.44
CA ILE A 36 -13.41 15.31 -0.44
C ILE A 36 -11.99 15.61 -0.91
N VAL A 37 -11.70 15.45 -2.21
CA VAL A 37 -10.39 15.83 -2.77
C VAL A 37 -10.15 17.33 -2.63
N SER A 38 -11.15 18.16 -2.93
CA SER A 38 -11.09 19.61 -2.74
C SER A 38 -10.93 19.98 -1.26
N ALA A 39 -11.67 19.32 -0.37
CA ALA A 39 -11.57 19.52 1.07
C ALA A 39 -10.16 19.22 1.61
N ILE A 40 -9.58 18.06 1.26
CA ILE A 40 -8.23 17.65 1.68
C ILE A 40 -7.17 18.64 1.19
N LYS A 41 -7.29 19.12 -0.06
CA LYS A 41 -6.38 20.14 -0.60
C LYS A 41 -6.52 21.47 0.15
N SER A 42 -7.74 21.88 0.50
CA SER A 42 -8.00 23.13 1.22
C SER A 42 -7.48 23.16 2.67
N VAL A 43 -7.25 21.99 3.27
CA VAL A 43 -6.59 21.87 4.58
C VAL A 43 -5.07 21.72 4.48
N GLY A 44 -4.52 21.71 3.25
CA GLY A 44 -3.08 21.67 3.00
C GLY A 44 -2.48 20.27 3.06
N TRP A 45 -3.29 19.21 3.06
CA TRP A 45 -2.80 17.84 3.13
C TRP A 45 -2.53 17.26 1.75
N LYS A 46 -1.55 16.35 1.69
CA LYS A 46 -1.33 15.53 0.49
C LYS A 46 -2.44 14.49 0.37
N GLN A 47 -3.08 14.42 -0.80
CA GLN A 47 -4.10 13.41 -1.10
C GLN A 47 -3.52 12.25 -1.92
N LEU A 48 -3.95 11.03 -1.60
CA LEU A 48 -3.74 9.84 -2.40
C LEU A 48 -5.09 9.18 -2.68
N GLY A 49 -5.34 8.83 -3.94
CA GLY A 49 -6.56 8.11 -4.30
C GLY A 49 -6.57 6.68 -3.78
N CYS A 50 -7.74 6.22 -3.33
CA CYS A 50 -7.95 4.85 -2.88
C CYS A 50 -7.83 3.88 -4.07
N VAL A 51 -6.79 3.05 -4.07
CA VAL A 51 -6.52 2.09 -5.15
C VAL A 51 -7.62 1.04 -5.25
N ALA A 52 -8.16 0.57 -4.12
CA ALA A 52 -9.28 -0.38 -4.12
C ALA A 52 -10.53 0.21 -4.78
N HIS A 53 -10.82 1.50 -4.52
CA HIS A 53 -11.92 2.20 -5.20
C HIS A 53 -11.65 2.32 -6.70
N THR A 54 -10.43 2.68 -7.10
CA THR A 54 -10.05 2.78 -8.50
C THR A 54 -10.16 1.44 -9.24
N ILE A 55 -9.71 0.33 -8.63
CA ILE A 55 -9.89 -1.03 -9.18
C ILE A 55 -11.39 -1.34 -9.34
N ASN A 56 -12.22 -1.00 -8.36
CA ASN A 56 -13.66 -1.18 -8.46
C ASN A 56 -14.27 -0.39 -9.63
N LEU A 57 -13.81 0.84 -9.90
CA LEU A 57 -14.23 1.61 -11.08
C LEU A 57 -13.81 0.93 -12.39
N THR A 58 -12.55 0.51 -12.50
CA THR A 58 -12.03 -0.23 -13.67
C THR A 58 -12.89 -1.46 -13.97
N VAL A 59 -13.18 -2.29 -12.96
CA VAL A 59 -13.98 -3.50 -13.18
C VAL A 59 -15.42 -3.16 -13.52
N LYS A 60 -16.02 -2.16 -12.86
CA LYS A 60 -17.37 -1.70 -13.20
C LYS A 60 -17.45 -1.21 -14.65
N ASP A 61 -16.44 -0.52 -15.15
CA ASP A 61 -16.39 -0.08 -16.55
C ASP A 61 -16.36 -1.27 -17.52
N GLY A 62 -15.60 -2.33 -17.21
CA GLY A 62 -15.63 -3.58 -17.99
C GLY A 62 -16.97 -4.33 -17.92
N LEU A 63 -17.65 -4.29 -16.77
CA LEU A 63 -18.93 -4.97 -16.58
C LEU A 63 -20.12 -4.23 -17.21
N LYS A 64 -20.00 -2.93 -17.55
CA LYS A 64 -21.10 -2.13 -18.15
C LYS A 64 -21.54 -2.57 -19.55
N ASN A 65 -20.80 -3.46 -20.20
CA ASN A 65 -21.18 -3.96 -21.53
C ASN A 65 -22.57 -4.63 -21.51
N ASP A 66 -23.43 -4.29 -22.48
CA ASP A 66 -24.84 -4.71 -22.51
C ASP A 66 -25.03 -6.23 -22.61
N ASP A 67 -24.18 -6.92 -23.36
CA ASP A 67 -24.23 -8.39 -23.48
C ASP A 67 -23.87 -9.05 -22.13
N ILE A 68 -22.85 -8.51 -21.46
CA ILE A 68 -22.45 -8.96 -20.12
C ILE A 68 -23.55 -8.69 -19.09
N GLN A 69 -24.18 -7.50 -19.12
CA GLN A 69 -25.30 -7.18 -18.24
C GLN A 69 -26.50 -8.11 -18.49
N THR A 70 -26.79 -8.43 -19.74
CA THR A 70 -27.84 -9.39 -20.10
C THR A 70 -27.57 -10.77 -19.51
N ILE A 71 -26.35 -11.28 -19.63
CA ILE A 71 -25.95 -12.57 -19.06
C ILE A 71 -26.03 -12.53 -17.52
N ILE A 72 -25.54 -11.45 -16.89
CA ILE A 72 -25.60 -11.27 -15.44
C ILE A 72 -27.05 -11.26 -14.95
N ASN A 73 -27.96 -10.60 -15.65
CA ASN A 73 -29.38 -10.54 -15.28
C ASN A 73 -30.05 -11.91 -15.38
N LYS A 74 -29.78 -12.68 -16.44
CA LYS A 74 -30.24 -14.09 -16.53
C LYS A 74 -29.75 -14.92 -15.35
N VAL A 75 -28.48 -14.78 -14.98
CA VAL A 75 -27.91 -15.47 -13.80
C VAL A 75 -28.63 -15.05 -12.52
N LYS A 76 -28.92 -13.75 -12.33
CA LYS A 76 -29.67 -13.24 -11.17
C LYS A 76 -31.07 -13.82 -11.07
N GLU A 77 -31.80 -13.90 -12.19
CA GLU A 77 -33.15 -14.47 -12.22
C GLU A 77 -33.15 -15.96 -11.83
N ILE A 78 -32.25 -16.75 -12.42
CA ILE A 78 -32.08 -18.17 -12.07
C ILE A 78 -31.72 -18.34 -10.60
N TYR A 79 -30.89 -17.44 -10.09
CA TYR A 79 -30.40 -17.46 -8.72
C TYR A 79 -31.53 -17.13 -7.72
N GLN A 80 -32.37 -16.11 -7.98
CA GLN A 80 -33.43 -15.68 -7.07
C GLN A 80 -34.47 -16.78 -6.82
N GLU A 81 -34.82 -17.55 -7.86
CA GLU A 81 -35.77 -18.66 -7.74
C GLU A 81 -35.18 -19.88 -7.01
N ASN A 82 -33.84 -20.03 -6.99
CA ASN A 82 -33.15 -21.10 -6.27
C ASN A 82 -32.97 -20.83 -4.77
N GLN A 83 -33.19 -19.60 -4.27
CA GLN A 83 -33.02 -19.29 -2.83
C GLN A 83 -34.06 -19.97 -1.91
N ASN A 84 -35.19 -20.44 -2.45
CA ASN A 84 -36.26 -21.09 -1.69
C ASN A 84 -36.09 -22.61 -1.54
N LYS A 85 -34.97 -23.20 -1.96
CA LYS A 85 -34.73 -24.65 -1.87
C LYS A 85 -33.52 -24.99 -0.97
N PRO A 86 -33.55 -26.13 -0.26
CA PRO A 86 -32.47 -26.55 0.64
C PRO A 86 -31.31 -27.11 -0.18
N VAL A 87 -30.49 -26.23 -0.76
CA VAL A 87 -29.19 -26.59 -1.35
C VAL A 87 -28.10 -26.42 -0.27
N PRO A 88 -27.15 -27.35 -0.10
CA PRO A 88 -26.17 -27.32 1.00
C PRO A 88 -25.25 -26.08 1.01
N LEU A 89 -25.13 -25.39 -0.13
CA LEU A 89 -24.33 -24.19 -0.30
C LEU A 89 -25.23 -23.04 -0.74
N LYS A 90 -25.56 -22.16 0.21
CA LYS A 90 -26.27 -20.92 -0.10
C LYS A 90 -25.47 -20.12 -1.12
N LEU A 91 -26.14 -19.89 -2.22
CA LEU A 91 -25.85 -18.94 -3.27
C LEU A 91 -25.51 -17.56 -2.62
N ILE A 92 -24.57 -16.75 -3.15
CA ILE A 92 -24.23 -15.38 -2.65
C ILE A 92 -24.85 -14.30 -3.56
N LEU A 93 -25.70 -13.44 -3.00
CA LEU A 93 -26.46 -12.42 -3.74
C LEU A 93 -25.60 -11.16 -3.93
N GLU A 94 -25.78 -10.46 -5.04
CA GLU A 94 -25.15 -9.16 -5.30
C GLU A 94 -25.56 -8.12 -4.23
N VAL A 95 -24.57 -7.51 -3.56
CA VAL A 95 -24.77 -6.35 -2.70
C VAL A 95 -24.07 -5.18 -3.39
N SER A 96 -24.87 -4.17 -3.77
CA SER A 96 -24.58 -3.16 -4.79
C SER A 96 -23.36 -2.24 -4.57
N THR A 97 -22.54 -2.45 -3.54
CA THR A 97 -21.43 -1.56 -3.19
C THR A 97 -20.08 -1.97 -3.82
N ARG A 98 -19.86 -3.26 -4.15
CA ARG A 98 -18.57 -3.73 -4.71
C ARG A 98 -18.76 -4.76 -5.83
N TRP A 99 -18.00 -4.61 -6.92
CA TRP A 99 -17.98 -5.54 -8.05
C TRP A 99 -17.69 -7.00 -7.66
N ASN A 100 -17.03 -7.24 -6.52
CA ASN A 100 -16.68 -8.57 -6.02
C ASN A 100 -17.92 -9.44 -5.78
N SER A 101 -19.07 -8.88 -5.42
CA SER A 101 -20.29 -9.68 -5.22
C SER A 101 -20.79 -10.31 -6.51
N THR A 102 -20.72 -9.57 -7.63
CA THR A 102 -21.02 -10.11 -8.97
C THR A 102 -20.04 -11.21 -9.33
N PHE A 103 -18.74 -11.01 -9.07
CA PHE A 103 -17.72 -12.04 -9.31
C PHE A 103 -17.99 -13.32 -8.52
N TYR A 104 -18.27 -13.23 -7.21
CA TYR A 104 -18.57 -14.40 -6.38
C TYR A 104 -19.88 -15.09 -6.77
N MET A 105 -20.90 -14.32 -7.17
CA MET A 105 -22.15 -14.88 -7.70
C MET A 105 -21.87 -15.72 -8.95
N LEU A 106 -21.12 -15.17 -9.92
CA LEU A 106 -20.77 -15.89 -11.15
C LEU A 106 -19.88 -17.11 -10.87
N GLN A 107 -18.91 -17.00 -9.97
CA GLN A 107 -18.06 -18.13 -9.60
C GLN A 107 -18.88 -19.27 -8.97
N ARG A 108 -19.78 -18.94 -8.03
CA ARG A 108 -20.68 -19.94 -7.44
C ARG A 108 -21.66 -20.52 -8.46
N PHE A 109 -22.11 -19.71 -9.40
CA PHE A 109 -22.99 -20.17 -10.49
C PHE A 109 -22.29 -21.21 -11.39
N ILE A 110 -21.00 -21.02 -11.68
CA ILE A 110 -20.18 -22.03 -12.37
C ILE A 110 -20.03 -23.31 -11.52
N GLU A 111 -19.76 -23.18 -10.22
CA GLU A 111 -19.59 -24.33 -9.31
C GLU A 111 -20.84 -25.21 -9.24
N LEU A 112 -22.04 -24.63 -9.44
CA LEU A 112 -23.33 -25.32 -9.37
C LEU A 112 -23.92 -25.66 -10.75
N GLU A 113 -23.12 -25.61 -11.83
CA GLU A 113 -23.60 -25.76 -13.21
C GLU A 113 -24.51 -27.00 -13.42
N GLU A 114 -24.08 -28.18 -12.97
CA GLU A 114 -24.86 -29.43 -13.10
C GLU A 114 -26.17 -29.40 -12.30
N ALA A 115 -26.14 -28.86 -11.09
CA ALA A 115 -27.31 -28.74 -10.22
C ALA A 115 -28.31 -27.72 -10.78
N ILE A 116 -27.83 -26.61 -11.35
CA ILE A 116 -28.65 -25.58 -11.99
C ILE A 116 -29.30 -26.14 -13.24
N LYS A 117 -28.55 -26.80 -14.13
CA LYS A 117 -29.09 -27.43 -15.34
C LYS A 117 -30.18 -28.44 -15.01
N SER A 118 -29.96 -29.27 -14.00
CA SER A 118 -30.95 -30.24 -13.52
C SER A 118 -32.21 -29.56 -12.96
N THR A 119 -32.03 -28.52 -12.15
CA THR A 119 -33.16 -27.82 -11.50
C THR A 119 -33.99 -27.03 -12.49
N VAL A 120 -33.36 -26.35 -13.47
CA VAL A 120 -34.06 -25.62 -14.53
C VAL A 120 -34.87 -26.57 -15.41
N ALA A 121 -34.36 -27.78 -15.69
CA ALA A 121 -35.10 -28.79 -16.46
C ALA A 121 -36.34 -29.34 -15.73
N ILE A 122 -36.36 -29.29 -14.39
CA ILE A 122 -37.46 -29.81 -13.56
C ILE A 122 -38.49 -28.72 -13.23
N LEU A 123 -38.09 -27.44 -13.24
CA LEU A 123 -38.98 -26.33 -12.92
C LEU A 123 -39.97 -26.08 -14.07
N GLU A 124 -41.27 -26.16 -13.79
CA GLU A 124 -42.36 -25.81 -14.72
C GLU A 124 -42.53 -24.27 -14.93
N LYS A 125 -41.52 -23.47 -14.56
CA LYS A 125 -41.49 -22.01 -14.74
C LYS A 125 -40.60 -21.64 -15.92
N GLU A 126 -40.97 -20.58 -16.63
CA GLU A 126 -40.15 -19.97 -17.69
C GLU A 126 -38.93 -19.24 -17.08
N LEU A 127 -37.91 -20.00 -16.69
CA LEU A 127 -36.60 -19.44 -16.37
C LEU A 127 -35.80 -19.20 -17.66
N PRO A 128 -34.97 -18.14 -17.71
CA PRO A 128 -34.09 -17.93 -18.86
C PRO A 128 -33.09 -19.10 -18.97
N ILE A 129 -33.02 -19.69 -20.16
CA ILE A 129 -32.07 -20.76 -20.48
C ILE A 129 -30.76 -20.10 -20.95
N LEU A 130 -29.65 -20.46 -20.29
CA LEU A 130 -28.32 -20.06 -20.74
C LEU A 130 -27.81 -21.01 -21.82
N THR A 131 -27.39 -20.44 -22.94
CA THR A 131 -26.74 -21.15 -24.04
C THR A 131 -25.35 -21.63 -23.63
N ALA A 132 -24.82 -22.63 -24.36
CA ALA A 132 -23.44 -23.09 -24.15
C ALA A 132 -22.41 -21.96 -24.33
N GLY A 133 -22.70 -21.00 -25.23
CA GLY A 133 -21.90 -19.80 -25.43
C GLY A 133 -21.87 -18.91 -24.19
N GLU A 134 -23.02 -18.65 -23.58
CA GLU A 134 -23.11 -17.81 -22.37
C GLU A 134 -22.40 -18.48 -21.17
N TRP A 135 -22.54 -19.79 -21.00
CA TRP A 135 -21.77 -20.53 -19.98
C TRP A 135 -20.25 -20.38 -20.19
N LYS A 136 -19.79 -20.47 -21.44
CA LYS A 136 -18.39 -20.23 -21.78
C LYS A 136 -17.98 -18.79 -21.45
N THR A 137 -18.80 -17.80 -21.82
CA THR A 137 -18.56 -16.37 -21.52
C THR A 137 -18.47 -16.12 -20.01
N ILE A 138 -19.32 -16.72 -19.18
CA ILE A 138 -19.28 -16.58 -17.72
C ILE A 138 -17.95 -17.11 -17.15
N LYS A 139 -17.50 -18.29 -17.62
CA LYS A 139 -16.22 -18.89 -17.23
C LYS A 139 -15.03 -18.03 -17.62
N GLU A 140 -15.03 -17.53 -18.86
CA GLU A 140 -14.00 -16.64 -19.38
C GLU A 140 -13.98 -15.28 -18.65
N LEU A 141 -15.15 -14.70 -18.35
CA LEU A 141 -15.30 -13.48 -17.58
C LEU A 141 -14.70 -13.63 -16.18
N CYS A 142 -15.03 -14.70 -15.46
CA CYS A 142 -14.43 -14.97 -14.15
C CYS A 142 -12.90 -15.07 -14.23
N LYS A 143 -12.37 -15.68 -15.31
CA LYS A 143 -10.92 -15.80 -15.51
C LYS A 143 -10.24 -14.44 -15.68
N ILE A 144 -10.84 -13.51 -16.43
CA ILE A 144 -10.24 -12.17 -16.64
C ILE A 144 -10.46 -11.21 -15.45
N LEU A 145 -11.48 -11.45 -14.62
CA LEU A 145 -11.74 -10.66 -13.41
C LEU A 145 -10.91 -11.10 -12.20
N ARG A 146 -10.44 -12.35 -12.19
CA ARG A 146 -9.67 -12.92 -11.06
C ARG A 146 -8.48 -12.07 -10.59
N PRO A 147 -7.64 -11.48 -11.47
CA PRO A 147 -6.49 -10.69 -11.03
C PRO A 147 -6.88 -9.44 -10.24
N PHE A 148 -8.01 -8.82 -10.58
CA PHE A 148 -8.54 -7.68 -9.84
C PHE A 148 -9.08 -8.10 -8.48
N GLU A 149 -9.57 -9.32 -8.35
CA GLU A 149 -10.10 -9.86 -7.10
C GLU A 149 -8.94 -10.10 -6.15
N ASP A 150 -7.95 -10.87 -6.60
CA ASP A 150 -6.75 -11.15 -5.83
C ASP A 150 -6.08 -9.83 -5.36
N ALA A 151 -6.03 -8.82 -6.23
CA ALA A 151 -5.56 -7.48 -5.89
C ALA A 151 -6.45 -6.76 -4.86
N THR A 152 -7.76 -6.79 -5.01
CA THR A 152 -8.71 -6.13 -4.10
C THR A 152 -8.63 -6.75 -2.71
N LYS A 153 -8.62 -8.09 -2.60
CA LYS A 153 -8.36 -8.80 -1.34
C LYS A 153 -7.02 -8.43 -0.71
N THR A 154 -5.99 -8.27 -1.53
CA THR A 154 -4.63 -7.94 -1.06
C THR A 154 -4.46 -6.45 -0.71
N ILE A 155 -5.35 -5.55 -1.12
CA ILE A 155 -5.28 -4.13 -0.72
C ILE A 155 -6.24 -3.85 0.43
N SER A 156 -7.32 -4.63 0.55
CA SER A 156 -8.36 -4.43 1.55
C SER A 156 -7.99 -5.00 2.92
N GLY A 157 -6.92 -5.82 3.03
CA GLY A 157 -6.54 -6.41 4.31
C GLY A 157 -5.89 -5.41 5.29
N GLU A 158 -6.34 -5.45 6.54
CA GLU A 158 -5.99 -4.48 7.59
C GLU A 158 -4.62 -4.73 8.25
N LYS A 159 -4.03 -5.92 8.04
CA LYS A 159 -2.88 -6.39 8.83
C LYS A 159 -1.50 -5.98 8.29
N TYR A 160 -1.37 -5.47 7.06
CA TYR A 160 -0.05 -5.23 6.42
C TYR A 160 0.11 -3.83 5.80
N CYS A 161 1.35 -3.43 5.51
CA CYS A 161 1.70 -2.15 4.88
C CYS A 161 1.13 -2.04 3.46
N THR A 162 -0.07 -1.46 3.35
CA THR A 162 -0.87 -1.38 2.12
C THR A 162 -0.27 -0.47 1.05
N ALA A 163 0.40 0.63 1.42
CA ALA A 163 1.02 1.53 0.43
C ALA A 163 2.17 0.88 -0.35
N SER A 164 2.99 0.08 0.33
CA SER A 164 4.13 -0.61 -0.28
C SER A 164 3.73 -1.71 -1.28
N LEU A 165 2.49 -2.18 -1.21
CA LEU A 165 1.96 -3.23 -2.06
C LEU A 165 1.36 -2.71 -3.36
N VAL A 166 1.00 -1.42 -3.43
CA VAL A 166 0.28 -0.86 -4.57
C VAL A 166 1.05 -1.05 -5.87
N ILE A 167 2.33 -0.65 -5.92
CA ILE A 167 3.13 -0.75 -7.15
C ILE A 167 3.30 -2.23 -7.58
N PRO A 168 3.75 -3.15 -6.71
CA PRO A 168 3.84 -4.58 -7.06
C PRO A 168 2.51 -5.18 -7.54
N ILE A 169 1.39 -4.84 -6.90
CA ILE A 169 0.07 -5.33 -7.30
C ILE A 169 -0.32 -4.78 -8.67
N CYS A 170 -0.14 -3.48 -8.92
CA CYS A 170 -0.44 -2.89 -10.22
C CYS A 170 0.40 -3.52 -11.34
N ASN A 171 1.70 -3.75 -11.08
CA ASN A 171 2.59 -4.45 -12.01
C ASN A 171 2.16 -5.90 -12.24
N GLY A 172 1.69 -6.58 -11.19
CA GLY A 172 1.12 -7.93 -11.25
C GLY A 172 -0.15 -8.00 -12.10
N ILE A 173 -1.09 -7.06 -11.91
CA ILE A 173 -2.31 -6.95 -12.74
C ILE A 173 -1.90 -6.74 -14.20
N ARG A 174 -1.07 -5.72 -14.49
CA ARG A 174 -0.61 -5.42 -15.85
C ARG A 174 -0.03 -6.64 -16.55
N LYS A 175 0.91 -7.33 -15.91
CA LYS A 175 1.53 -8.55 -16.45
C LYS A 175 0.50 -9.66 -16.66
N THR A 176 -0.46 -9.81 -15.76
CA THR A 176 -1.49 -10.85 -15.86
C THR A 176 -2.46 -10.56 -17.00
N LEU A 177 -2.91 -9.32 -17.17
CA LEU A 177 -3.76 -8.91 -18.29
C LEU A 177 -3.06 -9.12 -19.64
N LEU A 178 -1.76 -8.79 -19.74
CA LEU A 178 -0.94 -9.05 -20.94
C LEU A 178 -0.75 -10.54 -21.24
N ASN A 179 -0.75 -11.39 -20.22
CA ASN A 179 -0.72 -12.84 -20.43
C ASN A 179 -2.10 -13.38 -20.83
N LEU A 180 -3.16 -12.87 -20.21
CA LEU A 180 -4.54 -13.24 -20.56
C LEU A 180 -4.89 -12.85 -22.00
N SER A 181 -4.36 -11.76 -22.54
CA SER A 181 -4.61 -11.34 -23.93
C SER A 181 -4.05 -12.31 -24.98
N LYS A 182 -3.18 -13.26 -24.57
CA LYS A 182 -2.66 -14.33 -25.44
C LYS A 182 -3.59 -15.55 -25.52
N ASN A 183 -4.59 -15.63 -24.65
CA ASN A 183 -5.53 -16.75 -24.65
C ASN A 183 -6.57 -16.62 -25.76
N GLN A 184 -7.08 -17.76 -26.22
CA GLN A 184 -8.17 -17.83 -27.19
C GLN A 184 -9.53 -17.66 -26.51
N PHE A 185 -9.88 -16.42 -26.18
CA PHE A 185 -11.20 -16.06 -25.65
C PHE A 185 -12.22 -15.79 -26.75
N SER A 186 -13.50 -15.79 -26.40
CA SER A 186 -14.57 -15.23 -27.24
C SER A 186 -14.33 -13.75 -27.54
N GLU A 187 -14.86 -13.27 -28.67
CA GLU A 187 -14.65 -11.89 -29.11
C GLU A 187 -15.20 -10.87 -28.10
N LEU A 188 -16.37 -11.17 -27.51
CA LEU A 188 -16.93 -10.39 -26.42
C LEU A 188 -15.93 -10.24 -25.27
N ILE A 189 -15.33 -11.34 -24.80
CA ILE A 189 -14.39 -11.31 -23.67
C ILE A 189 -13.09 -10.60 -24.02
N LYS A 190 -12.60 -10.70 -25.26
CA LYS A 190 -11.44 -9.91 -25.70
C LYS A 190 -11.74 -8.41 -25.62
N ASN A 191 -12.93 -7.98 -26.05
CA ASN A 191 -13.35 -6.59 -25.93
C ASN A 191 -13.40 -6.13 -24.47
N ILE A 192 -13.98 -6.95 -23.57
CA ILE A 192 -13.99 -6.63 -22.12
C ILE A 192 -12.57 -6.56 -21.55
N LEU A 193 -11.69 -7.49 -21.93
CA LEU A 193 -10.31 -7.51 -21.48
C LEU A 193 -9.56 -6.23 -21.92
N GLU A 194 -9.79 -5.74 -23.12
CA GLU A 194 -9.22 -4.49 -23.61
C GLU A 194 -9.77 -3.26 -22.88
N ILE A 195 -11.07 -3.22 -22.55
CA ILE A 195 -11.67 -2.17 -21.70
C ILE A 195 -11.03 -2.18 -20.31
N LEU A 196 -10.89 -3.36 -19.69
CA LEU A 196 -10.26 -3.50 -18.37
C LEU A 196 -8.80 -3.05 -18.42
N ARG A 197 -8.06 -3.41 -19.48
CA ARG A 197 -6.66 -3.00 -19.65
C ARG A 197 -6.53 -1.48 -19.84
N SER A 198 -7.29 -0.89 -20.75
CA SER A 198 -7.18 0.54 -21.06
C SER A 198 -7.58 1.41 -19.88
N THR A 199 -8.71 1.12 -19.24
CA THR A 199 -9.18 1.85 -18.05
C THR A 199 -8.29 1.64 -16.83
N PHE A 200 -7.67 0.47 -16.69
CA PHE A 200 -6.65 0.23 -15.66
C PHE A 200 -5.40 1.10 -15.90
N GLU A 201 -4.87 1.14 -17.12
CA GLU A 201 -3.69 1.95 -17.46
C GLU A 201 -3.97 3.45 -17.35
N GLU A 202 -5.15 3.91 -17.76
CA GLU A 202 -5.55 5.32 -17.60
C GLU A 202 -5.53 5.75 -16.12
N ARG A 203 -6.06 4.90 -15.23
CA ARG A 203 -6.24 5.25 -13.82
C ARG A 203 -5.03 4.93 -12.94
N LEU A 204 -4.31 3.85 -13.23
CA LEU A 204 -3.24 3.28 -12.40
C LEU A 204 -1.94 3.01 -13.18
N GLY A 205 -1.84 3.46 -14.44
CA GLY A 205 -0.63 3.34 -15.26
C GLY A 205 0.61 3.97 -14.64
N ASN A 206 0.41 5.13 -14.02
CA ASN A 206 1.48 6.00 -13.52
C ASN A 206 1.75 5.86 -12.01
N VAL A 207 1.31 4.78 -11.36
CA VAL A 207 1.48 4.61 -9.89
C VAL A 207 2.94 4.66 -9.43
N GLU A 208 3.88 4.23 -10.28
CA GLU A 208 5.31 4.29 -9.97
C GLU A 208 5.84 5.73 -9.85
N ASN A 209 5.20 6.71 -10.49
CA ASN A 209 5.57 8.12 -10.42
C ASN A 209 5.18 8.75 -9.08
N SER A 210 4.33 8.09 -8.28
CA SER A 210 3.98 8.56 -6.94
C SER A 210 5.18 8.44 -6.00
N ASN A 211 5.72 9.58 -5.57
CA ASN A 211 6.80 9.61 -4.57
C ASN A 211 6.46 8.83 -3.30
N THR A 212 5.20 8.88 -2.86
CA THR A 212 4.78 8.18 -1.63
C THR A 212 4.81 6.67 -1.83
N LEU A 213 4.17 6.18 -2.89
CA LEU A 213 4.08 4.74 -3.16
C LEU A 213 5.44 4.16 -3.50
N SER A 214 6.24 4.86 -4.30
CA SER A 214 7.57 4.42 -4.70
C SER A 214 8.54 4.35 -3.53
N ILE A 215 8.60 5.37 -2.68
CA ILE A 215 9.41 5.33 -1.45
C ILE A 215 8.93 4.18 -0.53
N SER A 216 7.63 4.05 -0.30
CA SER A 216 7.08 3.00 0.56
C SER A 216 7.35 1.60 -0.01
N THR A 217 7.32 1.42 -1.33
CA THR A 217 7.61 0.13 -2.00
C THR A 217 9.08 -0.22 -1.86
N PHE A 218 9.98 0.75 -2.10
CA PHE A 218 11.42 0.53 -1.99
C PHE A 218 11.84 0.18 -0.56
N LEU A 219 11.25 0.85 0.43
CA LEU A 219 11.52 0.59 1.86
C LEU A 219 10.88 -0.71 2.38
N CYS A 220 10.09 -1.40 1.56
CA CYS A 220 9.53 -2.68 1.93
C CYS A 220 10.56 -3.79 1.65
N PRO A 221 11.04 -4.53 2.68
CA PRO A 221 12.06 -5.55 2.51
C PRO A 221 11.62 -6.72 1.61
N LYS A 222 10.31 -6.86 1.38
CA LYS A 222 9.68 -7.82 0.47
C LYS A 222 9.91 -7.51 -1.02
N PHE A 223 10.19 -6.24 -1.34
CA PHE A 223 10.19 -5.77 -2.74
C PHE A 223 11.49 -5.06 -3.09
N LYS A 224 11.95 -4.10 -2.28
CA LYS A 224 13.13 -3.28 -2.59
C LYS A 224 13.03 -2.72 -4.02
N GLN A 225 14.08 -2.87 -4.82
CA GLN A 225 14.07 -2.52 -6.25
C GLN A 225 13.19 -3.47 -7.10
N MET A 226 12.99 -4.71 -6.68
CA MET A 226 12.23 -5.72 -7.46
C MET A 226 10.75 -5.42 -7.56
N GLY A 227 10.22 -4.50 -6.75
CA GLY A 227 8.83 -4.05 -6.84
C GLY A 227 8.52 -3.24 -8.10
N PHE A 228 9.53 -2.67 -8.75
CA PHE A 228 9.37 -1.74 -9.86
C PHE A 228 9.47 -2.44 -11.22
N SER A 229 8.70 -1.95 -12.18
CA SER A 229 8.78 -2.37 -13.58
C SER A 229 9.71 -1.48 -14.40
N ASN A 230 9.97 -0.25 -13.94
CA ASN A 230 10.83 0.73 -14.60
C ASN A 230 12.12 0.98 -13.80
N ASP A 231 13.26 0.61 -14.39
CA ASP A 231 14.58 0.81 -13.78
C ASP A 231 14.94 2.29 -13.55
N THR A 232 14.48 3.19 -14.43
CA THR A 232 14.67 4.63 -14.27
C THR A 232 13.95 5.14 -13.01
N THR A 233 12.72 4.69 -12.79
CA THR A 233 11.97 5.03 -11.57
C THR A 233 12.63 4.46 -10.34
N ALA A 234 13.03 3.19 -10.37
CA ALA A 234 13.74 2.55 -9.26
C ALA A 234 15.04 3.31 -8.91
N ASN A 235 15.82 3.72 -9.91
CA ASN A 235 17.04 4.49 -9.71
C ASN A 235 16.77 5.91 -9.16
N SER A 236 15.71 6.58 -9.63
CA SER A 236 15.27 7.86 -9.05
C SER A 236 14.92 7.71 -7.56
N VAL A 237 14.22 6.64 -7.19
CA VAL A 237 13.86 6.36 -5.79
C VAL A 237 15.09 6.08 -4.94
N LYS A 238 16.06 5.31 -5.44
CA LYS A 238 17.35 5.09 -4.73
C LYS A 238 18.02 6.41 -4.37
N GLN A 239 18.06 7.36 -5.31
CA GLN A 239 18.67 8.67 -5.04
C GLN A 239 17.89 9.47 -3.99
N LYS A 240 16.56 9.42 -4.03
CA LYS A 240 15.72 10.02 -2.98
C LYS A 240 16.01 9.41 -1.61
N ILE A 241 16.11 8.09 -1.51
CA ILE A 241 16.44 7.38 -0.27
C ILE A 241 17.83 7.78 0.25
N ILE A 242 18.84 7.85 -0.63
CA ILE A 242 20.19 8.30 -0.26
C ILE A 242 20.13 9.72 0.33
N ASN A 243 19.42 10.64 -0.32
CA ASN A 243 19.28 12.02 0.16
C ASN A 243 18.58 12.09 1.52
N MET A 244 17.55 11.26 1.74
CA MET A 244 16.85 11.19 3.02
C MET A 244 17.73 10.65 4.15
N ILE A 245 18.50 9.59 3.88
CA ILE A 245 19.48 9.05 4.83
C ILE A 245 20.56 10.11 5.13
N ALA A 246 21.11 10.77 4.10
CA ALA A 246 22.14 11.79 4.27
C ALA A 246 21.65 12.98 5.11
N ALA A 247 20.38 13.37 4.95
CA ALA A 247 19.75 14.39 5.79
C ALA A 247 19.69 13.95 7.26
N LYS A 248 19.25 12.71 7.54
CA LYS A 248 19.24 12.14 8.90
C LYS A 248 20.63 12.10 9.54
N ILE A 249 21.64 11.68 8.78
CA ILE A 249 23.03 11.67 9.23
C ILE A 249 23.49 13.10 9.57
N THR A 250 23.18 14.07 8.72
CA THR A 250 23.58 15.47 8.92
C THR A 250 22.96 16.07 10.18
N ILE A 251 21.68 15.81 10.43
CA ILE A 251 20.98 16.25 11.65
C ILE A 251 21.64 15.64 12.88
N LYS A 252 21.85 14.32 12.90
CA LYS A 252 22.47 13.63 14.02
C LYS A 252 23.88 14.15 14.32
N THR A 253 24.70 14.38 13.29
CA THR A 253 26.05 14.94 13.48
C THR A 253 26.01 16.33 14.14
N LYS A 254 25.01 17.17 13.80
CA LYS A 254 24.84 18.49 14.44
C LYS A 254 24.41 18.35 15.90
N GLU A 255 23.44 17.49 16.19
CA GLU A 255 22.98 17.21 17.56
C GLU A 255 24.12 16.67 18.45
N ASP A 256 24.97 15.77 17.92
CA ASP A 256 26.10 15.22 18.64
C ASP A 256 27.18 16.29 18.92
N GLN A 257 27.40 17.22 17.97
CA GLN A 257 28.30 18.36 18.17
C GLN A 257 27.80 19.33 19.23
N GLU A 258 26.50 19.65 19.23
CA GLU A 258 25.86 20.55 20.21
C GLU A 258 25.89 19.97 21.65
N LYS A 259 25.72 18.65 21.78
CA LYS A 259 25.85 17.94 23.07
C LYS A 259 27.28 17.96 23.61
N MET A 260 28.28 17.85 22.73
CA MET A 260 29.68 17.95 23.13
C MET A 260 30.08 19.37 23.57
N THR A 261 29.55 20.43 22.95
CA THR A 261 29.80 21.81 23.38
C THR A 261 29.09 22.15 24.70
N THR A 262 27.86 21.69 24.91
CA THR A 262 27.13 21.91 26.18
C THR A 262 27.74 21.14 27.36
N SER A 263 28.22 19.91 27.16
CA SER A 263 28.91 19.14 28.22
C SER A 263 30.26 19.75 28.62
N LYS A 264 30.93 20.48 27.72
CA LYS A 264 32.14 21.27 28.02
C LYS A 264 31.84 22.61 28.70
N ALA A 265 30.66 23.19 28.50
CA ALA A 265 30.25 24.41 29.17
C ALA A 265 29.83 24.18 30.64
N VAL A 266 29.15 23.06 30.93
CA VAL A 266 28.75 22.70 32.32
C VAL A 266 29.97 22.38 33.21
N THR A 267 31.07 21.91 32.62
CA THR A 267 32.34 21.73 33.34
C THR A 267 33.12 23.03 33.52
N ALA A 268 32.83 24.08 32.74
CA ALA A 268 33.44 25.41 32.88
C ALA A 268 32.68 26.31 33.87
N ASP A 269 31.34 26.24 33.94
CA ASP A 269 30.53 27.09 34.84
C ASP A 269 30.52 26.63 36.31
N ASN A 270 30.95 25.40 36.61
CA ASN A 270 31.17 24.93 37.99
C ASN A 270 32.58 25.26 38.52
N ALA A 271 33.39 26.03 37.78
CA ALA A 271 34.72 26.44 38.22
C ALA A 271 34.73 27.63 39.20
N ASP A 272 33.62 28.37 39.35
CA ASP A 272 33.61 29.64 40.11
C ASP A 272 32.92 29.58 41.50
N THR A 273 32.65 28.39 42.04
CA THR A 273 32.31 28.24 43.48
C THR A 273 32.90 26.97 44.09
N LYS A 274 34.23 26.84 44.11
CA LYS A 274 34.91 25.93 45.05
C LYS A 274 35.36 26.72 46.29
N ASN A 275 34.54 26.59 47.34
CA ASN A 275 35.04 26.70 48.71
C ASN A 275 36.18 25.70 48.90
N ILE A 276 37.17 26.15 49.66
CA ILE A 276 38.33 25.40 50.12
C ILE A 276 37.85 24.16 50.89
N ASP A 277 38.09 22.97 50.34
CA ASP A 277 38.39 21.79 51.15
C ASP A 277 39.23 20.79 50.34
N ASP A 278 40.27 20.30 50.99
CA ASP A 278 41.29 19.37 50.51
C ASP A 278 40.70 17.98 50.22
N GLY A 279 41.06 17.38 49.07
CA GLY A 279 40.81 15.95 48.85
C GLY A 279 40.78 15.53 47.39
N ASN A 280 41.97 15.28 46.82
CA ASN A 280 42.24 14.45 45.64
C ASN A 280 41.24 14.51 44.46
N ASP A 281 41.40 15.52 43.61
CA ASP A 281 41.10 15.39 42.17
C ASP A 281 42.19 14.47 41.55
N GLU A 282 42.19 13.18 41.88
CA GLU A 282 42.84 12.18 41.02
C GLU A 282 41.96 12.07 39.78
N GLU A 283 42.42 12.61 38.64
CA GLU A 283 41.96 12.11 37.34
C GLU A 283 42.04 10.58 37.42
N GLU A 284 40.90 9.89 37.48
CA GLU A 284 40.88 8.42 37.53
C GLU A 284 41.81 7.91 36.43
N ILE A 285 42.99 7.41 36.80
CA ILE A 285 43.97 6.83 35.89
C ILE A 285 43.40 5.49 35.46
N SER A 286 42.41 5.57 34.57
CA SER A 286 41.78 4.42 33.95
C SER A 286 42.66 3.97 32.81
N ILE A 287 42.94 2.68 32.76
CA ILE A 287 43.58 2.03 31.59
C ILE A 287 42.78 2.28 30.30
N TRP A 288 41.49 2.66 30.43
CA TRP A 288 40.61 2.96 29.32
C TRP A 288 40.68 4.42 28.86
N SER A 289 41.26 5.34 29.63
CA SER A 289 41.28 6.77 29.29
C SER A 289 41.86 7.08 27.90
N ASP A 290 42.97 6.40 27.53
CA ASP A 290 43.56 6.50 26.20
C ASP A 290 42.72 5.83 25.12
N PHE A 291 42.05 4.71 25.46
CA PHE A 291 41.13 4.03 24.55
C PHE A 291 39.87 4.86 24.31
N ASP A 292 39.28 5.44 25.35
CA ASP A 292 38.10 6.30 25.29
C ASP A 292 38.37 7.56 24.48
N LYS A 293 39.55 8.19 24.65
CA LYS A 293 40.01 9.29 23.79
C LYS A 293 40.14 8.85 22.32
N LYS A 294 40.73 7.69 22.06
CA LYS A 294 40.86 7.13 20.69
C LYS A 294 39.51 6.76 20.09
N PHE A 295 38.59 6.18 20.87
CA PHE A 295 37.26 5.80 20.43
C PHE A 295 36.38 7.03 20.18
N ALA A 296 36.45 8.05 21.04
CA ALA A 296 35.74 9.32 20.85
C ALA A 296 36.23 10.06 19.59
N ALA A 297 37.53 9.99 19.30
CA ALA A 297 38.14 10.54 18.08
C ALA A 297 37.86 9.69 16.82
N ASN A 298 37.50 8.40 16.99
CA ASN A 298 37.20 7.49 15.89
C ASN A 298 35.77 7.71 15.38
N GLN A 299 35.56 8.85 14.73
CA GLN A 299 34.29 9.18 14.08
C GLN A 299 34.16 8.47 12.72
N PRO A 300 32.93 8.13 12.29
CA PRO A 300 32.68 7.56 10.98
C PRO A 300 33.27 8.44 9.88
N LYS A 301 34.21 7.89 9.09
CA LYS A 301 34.87 8.62 8.00
C LYS A 301 33.92 8.78 6.79
N GLY A 302 33.95 9.95 6.15
CA GLY A 302 33.23 10.24 4.92
C GLY A 302 32.10 11.27 5.06
N SER A 303 31.59 11.75 3.92
CA SER A 303 30.47 12.68 3.88
C SER A 303 29.16 12.00 4.29
N SER A 304 28.14 12.78 4.64
CA SER A 304 26.80 12.26 4.92
C SER A 304 26.26 11.44 3.74
N THR A 305 26.52 11.88 2.51
CA THR A 305 26.15 11.18 1.28
C THR A 305 26.90 9.86 1.11
N SER A 306 28.22 9.80 1.33
CA SER A 306 28.98 8.55 1.16
C SER A 306 28.55 7.50 2.19
N ARG A 307 28.28 7.93 3.43
CA ARG A 307 27.73 7.07 4.49
C ARG A 307 26.31 6.59 4.15
N ALA A 308 25.47 7.47 3.60
CA ALA A 308 24.13 7.10 3.14
C ALA A 308 24.14 6.05 2.03
N ILE A 309 25.07 6.16 1.08
CA ILE A 309 25.25 5.17 0.01
C ILE A 309 25.59 3.79 0.59
N ILE A 310 26.49 3.73 1.57
CA ILE A 310 26.88 2.48 2.24
C ILE A 310 25.69 1.85 2.97
N GLU A 311 24.95 2.63 3.75
CA GLU A 311 23.79 2.11 4.50
C GLU A 311 22.68 1.59 3.57
N LYS A 312 22.37 2.34 2.49
CA LYS A 312 21.46 1.86 1.44
C LYS A 312 21.99 0.59 0.79
N GLN A 313 23.30 0.46 0.58
CA GLN A 313 23.89 -0.75 -0.02
C GLN A 313 23.70 -1.97 0.87
N ARG A 314 23.94 -1.84 2.18
CA ARG A 314 23.67 -2.92 3.15
C ARG A 314 22.21 -3.38 3.08
N TYR A 315 21.26 -2.45 3.05
CA TYR A 315 19.84 -2.80 2.89
C TYR A 315 19.55 -3.58 1.60
N MET A 316 20.24 -3.25 0.51
CA MET A 316 20.07 -3.97 -0.76
C MET A 316 20.70 -5.36 -0.76
N GLU A 317 21.73 -5.59 0.07
CA GLU A 317 22.41 -6.87 0.24
C GLU A 317 21.69 -7.82 1.20
N GLU A 318 20.85 -7.30 2.10
CA GLU A 318 19.95 -8.14 2.90
C GLU A 318 19.03 -8.98 2.00
N ASP A 319 18.63 -10.15 2.49
CA ASP A 319 17.69 -11.00 1.75
C ASP A 319 16.30 -10.36 1.64
N ILE A 320 15.56 -10.78 0.61
CA ILE A 320 14.14 -10.46 0.48
C ILE A 320 13.37 -11.39 1.42
N ILE A 321 12.53 -10.80 2.28
CA ILE A 321 11.72 -11.58 3.21
C ILE A 321 10.45 -12.15 2.55
N PRO A 322 9.88 -13.25 3.07
CA PRO A 322 8.62 -13.81 2.58
C PRO A 322 7.45 -12.81 2.55
N ARG A 323 6.52 -13.01 1.61
CA ARG A 323 5.40 -12.08 1.37
C ARG A 323 4.49 -11.88 2.58
N ASP A 324 4.32 -12.92 3.39
CA ASP A 324 3.51 -12.97 4.60
C ASP A 324 4.22 -12.46 5.87
N SER A 325 5.52 -12.19 5.81
CA SER A 325 6.31 -11.66 6.94
C SER A 325 5.94 -10.21 7.28
N ASP A 326 6.23 -9.76 8.51
CA ASP A 326 5.97 -8.37 8.93
C ASP A 326 7.18 -7.46 8.64
N SER A 327 6.99 -6.50 7.73
CA SER A 327 8.02 -5.51 7.38
C SER A 327 8.39 -4.59 8.55
N PHE A 328 7.46 -4.28 9.45
CA PHE A 328 7.74 -3.42 10.61
C PHE A 328 8.61 -4.13 11.64
N LEU A 329 8.31 -5.41 11.90
CA LEU A 329 9.15 -6.25 12.76
C LEU A 329 10.56 -6.38 12.18
N TRP A 330 10.67 -6.56 10.86
CA TRP A 330 11.97 -6.60 10.18
C TRP A 330 12.76 -5.30 10.42
N TRP A 331 12.14 -4.13 10.23
CA TRP A 331 12.81 -2.84 10.49
C TRP A 331 13.21 -2.64 11.96
N GLN A 332 12.41 -3.16 12.90
CA GLN A 332 12.75 -3.13 14.32
C GLN A 332 14.01 -3.95 14.62
N GLN A 333 14.11 -5.15 14.04
CA GLN A 333 15.26 -6.05 14.20
C GLN A 333 16.53 -5.49 13.54
N HIS A 334 16.40 -4.74 12.44
CA HIS A 334 17.54 -4.21 11.67
C HIS A 334 17.91 -2.77 12.04
N LYS A 335 17.26 -2.17 13.05
CA LYS A 335 17.49 -0.77 13.45
C LYS A 335 18.94 -0.47 13.84
N GLN A 336 19.68 -1.42 14.40
CA GLN A 336 21.08 -1.21 14.76
C GLN A 336 22.01 -1.22 13.52
N ILE A 337 21.70 -2.04 12.53
CA ILE A 337 22.48 -2.19 11.29
C ILE A 337 22.17 -1.06 10.31
N LEU A 338 20.90 -0.63 10.26
CA LEU A 338 20.33 0.38 9.37
C LEU A 338 19.72 1.55 10.18
N PRO A 339 20.51 2.28 10.99
CA PRO A 339 19.99 3.23 11.99
C PRO A 339 19.31 4.47 11.43
N HIS A 340 19.69 4.94 10.26
CA HIS A 340 19.08 6.13 9.64
C HIS A 340 17.98 5.72 8.66
N LEU A 341 18.20 4.64 7.91
CA LEU A 341 17.21 4.12 6.98
C LEU A 341 15.99 3.55 7.71
N SER A 342 16.16 2.94 8.88
CA SER A 342 15.02 2.53 9.73
C SER A 342 14.17 3.70 10.20
N GLN A 343 14.75 4.87 10.45
CA GLN A 343 13.99 6.10 10.75
C GLN A 343 13.21 6.57 9.52
N VAL A 344 13.85 6.56 8.35
CA VAL A 344 13.17 6.86 7.08
C VAL A 344 12.02 5.87 6.83
N ALA A 345 12.23 4.58 7.10
CA ALA A 345 11.21 3.54 7.01
C ALA A 345 10.06 3.80 7.98
N GLN A 346 10.33 4.17 9.23
CA GLN A 346 9.30 4.52 10.22
C GLN A 346 8.43 5.69 9.77
N GLU A 347 9.00 6.68 9.08
CA GLU A 347 8.27 7.85 8.59
C GLU A 347 7.49 7.62 7.28
N ARG A 348 7.90 6.63 6.48
CA ARG A 348 7.45 6.49 5.08
C ARG A 348 6.80 5.16 4.75
N LEU A 349 6.92 4.14 5.59
CA LEU A 349 6.12 2.92 5.49
C LEU A 349 4.74 3.18 6.07
N LEU A 350 3.76 3.28 5.18
CA LEU A 350 2.40 3.60 5.55
C LEU A 350 1.58 2.31 5.70
N LYS A 351 0.96 2.15 6.87
CA LYS A 351 -0.10 1.17 7.08
C LYS A 351 -1.42 1.92 7.02
N PHE A 352 -2.24 1.64 6.01
CA PHE A 352 -3.63 2.10 6.02
C PHE A 352 -4.44 1.14 6.88
N SER A 353 -5.07 1.66 7.93
CA SER A 353 -6.18 0.98 8.58
C SER A 353 -7.40 1.16 7.68
N ASN A 354 -7.76 0.13 6.92
CA ASN A 354 -9.15 0.01 6.52
C ASN A 354 -9.84 -0.56 7.76
N GLU A 355 -10.80 0.15 8.32
CA GLU A 355 -11.82 -0.49 9.15
C GLU A 355 -12.93 -0.85 8.17
N GLU A 356 -13.05 -2.13 7.80
CA GLU A 356 -14.29 -2.56 7.14
C GLU A 356 -15.32 -2.90 8.23
N HIS A 357 -16.35 -2.06 8.35
CA HIS A 357 -17.62 -2.39 8.99
C HIS A 357 -18.45 -3.31 8.10
#